data_AF-L0NAQ7-F1
#
_entry.id   AF-L0NAQ7-F1
#
_cell.length_a   1.000
_cell.length_b   1.000
_cell.length_c   1.000
_cell.angle_alpha   90.00
_cell.angle_beta   90.00
_cell.angle_gamma   90.00
#
_symmetry.space_group_name_H-M   'P 1'
#
loop_
_entity.id
_entity.type
_entity.pdbx_description
1 polymer ?
#
loop_
_entity_poly.entity_id
_entity_poly.type
_entity_poly.pdbx_seq_one_letter_code
_entity_poly.pdbx_strand_id
1 'polypeptide(L)'
;MRANFRMQRLFLENDLAAGVRIEAKPEQFNYLGNVLRLAEGAEILVFNGRDGEWRARLAFPSRKKLLIECVEQTRPQPEIPDFQYLFAPLKVGRLDYMVQKAVEMGAGILQPVMTQHVQGKITNLDRLQANAIEAAEQCGILSIPQVMPPKRLRDLLGEWPADRRIIFCDEGEESQNPLAALAALEGERLALLVGPEGGFSEEERELLRSLDFVTPIPLGPRILRADTAAVAALAVIQASIGDWR
;
A
#
# COMPACT_ATOMS: atom_id res chain seq x y z
N MET A 1 -16.31 -1.19 12.77
CA MET A 1 -15.67 -0.93 14.09
C MET A 1 -14.33 -0.27 13.82
N ARG A 2 -14.03 0.91 14.38
CA ARG A 2 -12.77 1.64 14.12
C ARG A 2 -11.59 0.91 14.78
N ALA A 3 -10.41 0.92 14.16
CA ALA A 3 -9.21 0.30 14.70
C ALA A 3 -8.85 0.87 16.09
N ASN A 4 -8.37 0.02 17.00
CA ASN A 4 -7.82 0.48 18.27
C ASN A 4 -6.38 0.98 18.02
N PHE A 5 -6.19 2.30 18.13
CA PHE A 5 -4.91 2.98 17.88
C PHE A 5 -4.01 3.07 19.12
N ARG A 6 -4.45 2.60 20.29
CA ARG A 6 -3.65 2.66 21.53
C ARG A 6 -2.85 1.38 21.77
N MET A 7 -3.29 0.26 21.22
CA MET A 7 -2.62 -1.03 21.37
C MET A 7 -1.59 -1.22 20.26
N GLN A 8 -0.44 -1.78 20.63
CA GLN A 8 0.57 -2.19 19.65
C GLN A 8 -0.02 -3.24 18.72
N ARG A 9 0.25 -3.12 17.42
CA ARG A 9 -0.11 -4.10 16.40
C ARG A 9 1.15 -4.76 15.86
N LEU A 10 1.08 -6.06 15.61
CA LEU A 10 2.18 -6.85 15.09
C LEU A 10 1.69 -7.80 14.01
N PHE A 11 2.36 -7.81 12.87
CA PHE A 11 2.14 -8.79 11.82
C PHE A 11 2.84 -10.11 12.17
N LEU A 12 2.13 -11.22 11.98
CA LEU A 12 2.64 -12.58 12.14
C LEU A 12 2.40 -13.36 10.84
N GLU A 13 3.37 -14.18 10.44
CA GLU A 13 3.20 -15.07 9.27
C GLU A 13 2.33 -16.29 9.57
N ASN A 14 2.17 -16.63 10.86
CA ASN A 14 1.44 -17.80 11.34
C ASN A 14 -0.07 -17.70 11.10
N ASP A 15 -0.73 -18.86 11.03
CA ASP A 15 -2.20 -18.92 11.06
C ASP A 15 -2.72 -18.51 12.44
N LEU A 16 -3.81 -17.73 12.47
CA LEU A 16 -4.36 -17.16 13.68
C LEU A 16 -5.76 -17.74 13.96
N ALA A 17 -5.93 -18.26 15.16
CA ALA A 17 -7.22 -18.72 15.66
C ALA A 17 -7.26 -18.64 17.20
N ALA A 18 -8.45 -18.75 17.77
CA ALA A 18 -8.63 -18.71 19.23
C ALA A 18 -7.80 -19.81 19.92
N GLY A 19 -6.98 -19.42 20.90
CA GLY A 19 -6.13 -20.32 21.67
C GLY A 19 -4.81 -20.70 21.00
N VAL A 20 -4.54 -20.27 19.76
CA VAL A 20 -3.25 -20.50 19.09
C VAL A 20 -2.14 -19.77 19.84
N ARG A 21 -1.02 -20.46 20.08
CA ARG A 21 0.17 -19.93 20.73
C ARG A 21 1.34 -19.94 19.76
N ILE A 22 1.96 -18.79 19.58
CA ILE A 22 3.07 -18.57 18.66
C ILE A 22 4.30 -18.17 19.47
N GLU A 23 5.41 -18.87 19.28
CA GLU A 23 6.69 -18.45 19.82
C GLU A 23 7.25 -17.31 18.97
N ALA A 24 7.52 -16.17 19.60
CA ALA A 24 8.01 -15.00 18.90
C ALA A 24 9.41 -15.23 18.33
N LYS A 25 9.62 -14.77 17.09
CA LYS A 25 10.95 -14.71 16.47
C LYS A 25 11.89 -13.80 17.29
N PRO A 26 13.22 -13.96 17.19
CA PRO A 26 14.17 -13.14 17.96
C PRO A 26 13.97 -11.63 17.81
N GLU A 27 13.63 -11.17 16.61
CA GLU A 27 13.35 -9.76 16.31
C GLU A 27 12.08 -9.26 17.01
N GLN A 28 11.03 -10.09 17.04
CA GLN A 28 9.77 -9.81 17.73
C GLN A 28 9.97 -9.80 19.25
N PHE A 29 10.75 -10.73 19.80
CA PHE A 29 11.12 -10.70 21.21
C PHE A 29 11.85 -9.40 21.57
N ASN A 30 12.83 -9.01 20.75
CA ASN A 30 13.58 -7.78 20.98
C ASN A 30 12.67 -6.55 20.92
N TYR A 31 11.78 -6.48 19.93
CA TYR A 31 10.85 -5.38 19.79
C TYR A 31 9.84 -5.30 20.94
N LEU A 32 9.10 -6.37 21.22
CA LEU A 32 8.06 -6.38 22.26
C LEU A 32 8.63 -6.31 23.68
N GLY A 33 9.68 -7.10 23.95
CA GLY A 33 10.24 -7.27 25.30
C GLY A 33 11.30 -6.25 25.67
N ASN A 34 12.21 -5.88 24.76
CA ASN A 34 13.32 -4.98 25.10
C ASN A 34 13.05 -3.52 24.72
N VAL A 35 12.47 -3.29 23.54
CA VAL A 35 12.19 -1.94 23.03
C VAL A 35 10.91 -1.39 23.69
N LEU A 36 9.79 -2.10 23.54
CA LEU A 36 8.50 -1.66 24.11
C LEU A 36 8.37 -2.01 25.60
N ARG A 37 9.18 -2.94 26.12
CA ARG A 37 9.21 -3.34 27.53
C ARG A 37 7.85 -3.83 28.04
N LEU A 38 7.12 -4.56 27.20
CA LEU A 38 5.85 -5.16 27.58
C LEU A 38 6.07 -6.29 28.61
N ALA A 39 5.15 -6.38 29.57
CA ALA A 39 5.22 -7.33 30.67
C ALA A 39 4.36 -8.59 30.43
N GLU A 40 4.52 -9.59 31.29
CA GLU A 40 3.61 -10.75 31.38
C GLU A 40 2.15 -10.29 31.42
N GLY A 41 1.30 -10.91 30.59
CA GLY A 41 -0.11 -10.60 30.52
C GLY A 41 -0.45 -9.34 29.72
N ALA A 42 0.53 -8.60 29.19
CA ALA A 42 0.27 -7.48 28.28
C ALA A 42 -0.52 -7.94 27.05
N GLU A 43 -1.43 -7.09 26.58
CA GLU A 43 -2.26 -7.36 25.41
C GLU A 43 -1.78 -6.54 24.21
N ILE A 44 -1.68 -7.19 23.05
CA ILE A 44 -1.37 -6.59 21.76
C ILE A 44 -2.43 -7.01 20.73
N LEU A 45 -2.40 -6.40 19.56
CA LEU A 45 -3.15 -6.83 18.39
C LEU A 45 -2.22 -7.56 17.43
N VAL A 46 -2.68 -8.67 16.87
CA VAL A 46 -1.95 -9.42 15.85
C VAL A 46 -2.83 -9.69 14.65
N PHE A 47 -2.21 -9.73 13.48
CA PHE A 47 -2.88 -10.02 12.21
C PHE A 47 -1.89 -10.63 11.24
N ASN A 48 -2.39 -11.28 10.19
CA ASN A 48 -1.56 -11.99 9.21
C ASN A 48 -2.03 -11.78 7.76
N GLY A 49 -2.93 -10.82 7.54
CA GLY A 49 -3.49 -10.50 6.23
C GLY A 49 -4.56 -11.46 5.70
N ARG A 50 -4.93 -12.51 6.44
CA ARG A 50 -5.92 -13.51 5.99
C ARG A 50 -6.91 -13.99 7.05
N ASP A 51 -6.56 -13.91 8.33
CA ASP A 51 -7.38 -14.44 9.45
C ASP A 51 -8.02 -13.31 10.30
N GLY A 52 -7.88 -12.06 9.88
CA GLY A 52 -8.38 -10.88 10.58
C GLY A 52 -7.44 -10.40 11.68
N GLU A 53 -7.96 -9.55 12.56
CA GLU A 53 -7.23 -9.00 13.71
C GLU A 53 -7.64 -9.72 14.98
N TRP A 54 -6.65 -10.09 15.78
CA TRP A 54 -6.81 -10.81 17.02
C TRP A 54 -6.18 -10.03 18.17
N ARG A 55 -6.90 -9.95 19.29
CA ARG A 55 -6.30 -9.58 20.56
C ARG A 55 -5.50 -10.78 21.07
N ALA A 56 -4.22 -10.54 21.33
CA ALA A 56 -3.32 -11.54 21.84
C ALA A 56 -2.70 -11.12 23.17
N ARG A 57 -2.43 -12.12 24.02
CA ARG A 57 -1.77 -11.94 25.32
C ARG A 57 -0.33 -12.44 25.25
N LEU A 58 0.58 -11.68 25.85
CA LEU A 58 1.99 -12.04 25.94
C LEU A 58 2.27 -12.89 27.18
N ALA A 59 3.06 -13.95 27.01
CA ALA A 59 3.59 -14.77 28.10
C ALA A 59 5.10 -14.96 27.97
N PHE A 60 5.83 -14.85 29.07
CA PHE A 60 7.29 -14.91 29.17
C PHE A 60 7.70 -16.14 29.99
N PRO A 61 7.64 -17.36 29.42
CA PRO A 61 7.99 -18.58 30.14
C PRO A 61 9.47 -18.62 30.58
N SER A 62 10.32 -17.77 29.98
CA SER A 62 11.69 -17.53 30.43
C SER A 62 12.17 -16.15 29.99
N ARG A 63 13.34 -15.71 30.48
CA ARG A 63 13.97 -14.44 30.07
C ARG A 63 14.33 -14.32 28.59
N LYS A 64 14.26 -15.41 27.81
CA LYS A 64 14.62 -15.43 26.38
C LYS A 64 13.48 -15.93 25.48
N LYS A 65 12.31 -16.21 26.04
CA LYS A 65 11.16 -16.73 25.30
C LYS A 65 9.96 -15.83 25.54
N LEU A 66 9.23 -15.56 24.46
CA LEU A 66 7.97 -14.83 24.47
C LEU A 66 6.99 -15.65 23.63
N LEU A 67 5.84 -15.94 24.22
CA LEU A 67 4.71 -16.58 23.56
C LEU A 67 3.62 -15.53 23.36
N ILE A 68 2.99 -15.57 22.19
CA ILE A 68 1.86 -14.74 21.81
C ILE A 68 0.65 -15.67 21.70
N GLU A 69 -0.31 -15.53 22.62
CA GLU A 69 -1.53 -16.34 22.65
C GLU A 69 -2.70 -15.54 22.08
N CYS A 70 -3.29 -16.01 20.99
CA CYS A 70 -4.47 -15.39 20.39
C CYS A 70 -5.71 -15.67 21.27
N VAL A 71 -6.36 -14.63 21.76
CA VAL A 71 -7.48 -14.74 22.72
C VAL A 71 -8.82 -14.60 22.00
N GLU A 72 -8.98 -13.53 21.21
CA GLU A 72 -10.27 -13.16 20.63
C GLU A 72 -10.07 -12.40 19.32
N GLN A 73 -10.90 -12.67 18.31
CA GLN A 73 -10.90 -11.91 17.06
C GLN A 73 -11.60 -10.57 17.29
N THR A 74 -10.88 -9.47 17.09
CA THR A 74 -11.40 -8.10 17.27
C THR A 74 -11.99 -7.54 15.98
N ARG A 75 -11.47 -7.95 14.82
CA ARG A 75 -11.99 -7.58 13.49
C ARG A 75 -11.90 -8.76 12.52
N PRO A 76 -12.92 -9.01 11.70
CA PRO A 76 -12.81 -9.98 10.62
C PRO A 76 -11.78 -9.53 9.58
N GLN A 77 -11.30 -10.46 8.76
CA GLN A 77 -10.45 -10.13 7.61
C GLN A 77 -11.26 -9.35 6.58
N PRO A 78 -10.90 -8.10 6.25
CA PRO A 78 -11.46 -7.40 5.11
C PRO A 78 -10.97 -8.00 3.79
N GLU A 79 -11.74 -7.78 2.73
CA GLU A 79 -11.29 -8.05 1.36
C GLU A 79 -10.02 -7.23 1.03
N ILE A 80 -9.24 -7.74 0.09
CA ILE A 80 -8.10 -7.00 -0.44
C ILE A 80 -8.63 -5.93 -1.39
N PRO A 81 -8.25 -4.65 -1.24
CA PRO A 81 -8.68 -3.61 -2.18
C PRO A 81 -8.29 -3.96 -3.61
N ASP A 82 -9.20 -3.74 -4.57
CA ASP A 82 -8.90 -4.03 -5.98
C ASP A 82 -7.98 -2.96 -6.63
N PHE A 83 -7.82 -1.80 -5.98
CA PHE A 83 -7.08 -0.66 -6.50
C PHE A 83 -5.59 -0.95 -6.68
N GLN A 84 -5.08 -0.72 -7.89
CA GLN A 84 -3.65 -0.92 -8.22
C GLN A 84 -2.87 0.38 -8.25
N TYR A 85 -1.76 0.44 -7.51
CA TYR A 85 -0.84 1.55 -7.57
C TYR A 85 0.37 1.20 -8.43
N LEU A 86 0.41 1.78 -9.62
CA LEU A 86 1.49 1.67 -10.60
C LEU A 86 2.44 2.85 -10.39
N PHE A 87 3.67 2.60 -9.96
CA PHE A 87 4.56 3.70 -9.59
C PHE A 87 5.96 3.57 -10.15
N ALA A 88 6.48 4.67 -10.66
CA ALA A 88 7.87 4.80 -11.02
C ALA A 88 8.75 4.85 -9.75
N PRO A 89 9.79 4.02 -9.61
CA PRO A 89 10.71 4.11 -8.50
C PRO A 89 11.45 5.46 -8.48
N LEU A 90 11.18 6.26 -7.45
CA LEU A 90 11.86 7.55 -7.24
C LEU A 90 13.30 7.35 -6.72
N LYS A 91 14.07 8.44 -6.68
CA LYS A 91 15.40 8.45 -6.07
C LYS A 91 15.35 8.02 -4.60
N VAL A 92 16.51 7.56 -4.12
CA VAL A 92 16.69 7.00 -2.76
C VAL A 92 16.09 7.92 -1.70
N GLY A 93 15.27 7.34 -0.81
CA GLY A 93 14.65 8.02 0.34
C GLY A 93 13.17 8.38 0.17
N ARG A 94 12.59 8.24 -1.03
CA ARG A 94 11.15 8.51 -1.26
C ARG A 94 10.32 7.27 -1.56
N LEU A 95 10.96 6.18 -1.95
CA LEU A 95 10.28 4.92 -2.27
C LEU A 95 9.52 4.35 -1.07
N ASP A 96 10.17 4.27 0.09
CA ASP A 96 9.55 3.78 1.33
C ASP A 96 8.32 4.63 1.70
N TYR A 97 8.42 5.96 1.55
CA TYR A 97 7.31 6.89 1.76
C TYR A 97 6.13 6.62 0.81
N MET A 98 6.39 6.38 -0.48
CA MET A 98 5.31 6.09 -1.44
C MET A 98 4.61 4.76 -1.14
N VAL A 99 5.36 3.73 -0.75
CA VAL A 99 4.78 2.45 -0.32
C VAL A 99 3.87 2.66 0.89
N GLN A 100 4.35 3.37 1.92
CA GLN A 100 3.55 3.69 3.11
C GLN A 100 2.26 4.41 2.73
N LYS A 101 2.33 5.45 1.88
CA LYS A 101 1.15 6.21 1.46
C LYS A 101 0.20 5.40 0.59
N ALA A 102 0.69 4.53 -0.28
CA ALA A 102 -0.18 3.66 -1.07
C ALA A 102 -0.95 2.67 -0.18
N VAL A 103 -0.29 2.09 0.83
CA VAL A 103 -0.93 1.23 1.83
C VAL A 103 -2.00 2.02 2.59
N GLU A 104 -1.63 3.16 3.18
CA GLU A 104 -2.55 4.06 3.90
C GLU A 104 -3.79 4.45 3.09
N MET A 105 -3.63 4.62 1.77
CA MET A 105 -4.68 5.07 0.86
C MET A 105 -5.42 3.91 0.19
N GLY A 106 -5.30 2.67 0.68
CA GLY A 106 -6.12 1.56 0.24
C GLY A 106 -5.71 0.92 -1.09
N ALA A 107 -4.43 0.99 -1.47
CA ALA A 107 -3.93 0.15 -2.57
C ALA A 107 -3.90 -1.31 -2.13
N GLY A 108 -4.32 -2.22 -3.01
CA GLY A 108 -4.18 -3.68 -2.79
C GLY A 108 -3.07 -4.31 -3.61
N ILE A 109 -2.60 -3.63 -4.66
CA ILE A 109 -1.42 -4.05 -5.44
C ILE A 109 -0.48 -2.87 -5.59
N LEU A 110 0.81 -3.10 -5.30
CA LEU A 110 1.89 -2.16 -5.54
C LEU A 110 2.74 -2.70 -6.69
N GLN A 111 2.64 -2.07 -7.86
CA GLN A 111 3.34 -2.47 -9.07
C GLN A 111 4.38 -1.41 -9.46
N PRO A 112 5.67 -1.68 -9.25
CA PRO A 112 6.69 -0.80 -9.75
C PRO A 112 6.75 -0.82 -11.27
N VAL A 113 6.85 0.36 -11.88
CA VAL A 113 6.87 0.54 -13.34
C VAL A 113 8.14 1.26 -13.76
N MET A 114 8.93 0.62 -14.62
CA MET A 114 10.12 1.22 -15.20
C MET A 114 9.73 2.03 -16.43
N THR A 115 9.76 3.36 -16.29
CA THR A 115 9.58 4.34 -17.38
C THR A 115 10.93 4.90 -17.82
N GLN A 116 10.95 5.67 -18.91
CA GLN A 116 12.16 6.18 -19.53
C GLN A 116 13.03 7.04 -18.59
N HIS A 117 12.41 7.89 -17.78
CA HIS A 117 13.12 8.82 -16.89
C HIS A 117 13.34 8.27 -15.48
N VAL A 118 13.04 7.00 -15.21
CA VAL A 118 13.31 6.37 -13.92
C VAL A 118 14.81 6.34 -13.65
N GLN A 119 15.22 6.98 -12.56
CA GLN A 119 16.60 6.91 -12.06
C GLN A 119 16.72 6.01 -10.82
N GLY A 120 15.60 5.73 -10.15
CA GLY A 120 15.53 4.81 -9.02
C GLY A 120 15.71 3.36 -9.43
N LYS A 121 16.11 2.52 -8.47
CA LYS A 121 16.20 1.06 -8.65
C LYS A 121 15.54 0.37 -7.48
N ILE A 122 14.78 -0.68 -7.78
CA ILE A 122 14.30 -1.61 -6.77
C ILE A 122 15.31 -2.74 -6.68
N THR A 123 16.04 -2.76 -5.58
CA THR A 123 17.11 -3.74 -5.34
C THR A 123 16.65 -4.91 -4.50
N ASN A 124 15.57 -4.74 -3.73
CA ASN A 124 15.07 -5.76 -2.81
C ASN A 124 13.54 -5.62 -2.67
N LEU A 125 12.81 -6.63 -3.15
CA LEU A 125 11.34 -6.68 -3.04
C LEU A 125 10.89 -6.99 -1.62
N ASP A 126 11.61 -7.84 -0.89
CA ASP A 126 11.29 -8.18 0.51
C ASP A 126 11.33 -6.94 1.39
N ARG A 127 12.25 -6.01 1.12
CA ARG A 127 12.28 -4.71 1.81
C ARG A 127 11.01 -3.88 1.54
N LEU A 128 10.51 -3.86 0.31
CA LEU A 128 9.27 -3.15 0.00
C LEU A 128 8.06 -3.81 0.65
N GLN A 129 8.03 -5.15 0.68
CA GLN A 129 7.00 -5.91 1.38
C GLN A 129 7.05 -5.63 2.89
N ALA A 130 8.24 -5.57 3.50
CA ALA A 130 8.41 -5.21 4.91
C ALA A 130 7.91 -3.79 5.20
N ASN A 131 8.22 -2.81 4.34
CA ASN A 131 7.68 -1.45 4.48
C ASN A 131 6.15 -1.42 4.40
N ALA A 132 5.55 -2.23 3.53
CA ALA A 132 4.10 -2.31 3.41
C ALA A 132 3.45 -2.93 4.66
N ILE A 133 4.08 -3.95 5.24
CA ILE A 133 3.68 -4.56 6.50
C ILE A 133 3.78 -3.56 7.65
N GLU A 134 4.90 -2.84 7.76
CA GLU A 134 5.09 -1.81 8.79
C GLU A 134 4.03 -0.70 8.69
N ALA A 135 3.74 -0.23 7.48
CA ALA A 135 2.67 0.74 7.25
C ALA A 135 1.30 0.19 7.70
N ALA A 136 1.01 -1.08 7.41
CA ALA A 136 -0.22 -1.73 7.82
C ALA A 136 -0.34 -1.86 9.36
N GLU A 137 0.75 -2.21 10.05
CA GLU A 137 0.81 -2.23 11.52
C GLU A 137 0.45 -0.87 12.13
N GLN A 138 1.07 0.20 11.63
CA GLN A 138 0.90 1.57 12.14
C GLN A 138 -0.51 2.11 11.87
N CYS A 139 -1.07 1.82 10.69
CA CYS A 139 -2.35 2.40 10.25
C CYS A 139 -3.56 1.51 10.57
N GLY A 140 -3.34 0.28 11.05
CA GLY A 140 -4.40 -0.67 11.38
C GLY A 140 -5.08 -1.27 10.15
N ILE A 141 -4.37 -1.30 9.02
CA ILE A 141 -4.79 -1.96 7.79
C ILE A 141 -4.52 -3.45 7.94
N LEU A 142 -5.50 -4.28 7.56
CA LEU A 142 -5.38 -5.73 7.70
C LEU A 142 -5.07 -6.40 6.36
N SER A 143 -5.66 -5.94 5.25
CA SER A 143 -5.32 -6.41 3.92
C SER A 143 -4.00 -5.76 3.48
N ILE A 144 -2.90 -6.51 3.59
CA ILE A 144 -1.59 -6.05 3.14
C ILE A 144 -1.54 -6.14 1.61
N PRO A 145 -1.14 -5.08 0.90
CA PRO A 145 -1.06 -5.15 -0.54
C PRO A 145 0.04 -6.10 -1.01
N GLN A 146 -0.19 -6.69 -2.17
CA GLN A 146 0.81 -7.48 -2.87
C GLN A 146 1.82 -6.56 -3.54
N VAL A 147 3.11 -6.76 -3.26
CA VAL A 147 4.20 -6.07 -3.96
C VAL A 147 4.65 -6.91 -5.15
N MET A 148 4.50 -6.36 -6.36
CA MET A 148 4.86 -7.04 -7.60
C MET A 148 6.30 -6.75 -8.02
N PRO A 149 6.96 -7.64 -8.79
CA PRO A 149 8.25 -7.36 -9.41
C PRO A 149 8.18 -6.16 -10.38
N PRO A 150 9.27 -5.38 -10.54
CA PRO A 150 9.26 -4.24 -11.46
C PRO A 150 9.01 -4.68 -12.91
N LYS A 151 8.15 -3.95 -13.62
CA LYS A 151 7.81 -4.22 -15.02
C LYS A 151 8.06 -2.97 -15.88
N ARG A 152 8.48 -3.12 -17.13
CA ARG A 152 8.59 -1.98 -18.05
C ARG A 152 7.20 -1.48 -18.44
N LEU A 153 7.05 -0.17 -18.63
CA LEU A 153 5.76 0.44 -18.96
C LEU A 153 5.08 -0.23 -20.18
N ARG A 154 5.82 -0.42 -21.28
CA ARG A 154 5.26 -1.06 -22.50
C ARG A 154 4.82 -2.51 -22.27
N ASP A 155 5.62 -3.28 -21.53
CA ASP A 155 5.31 -4.68 -21.20
C ASP A 155 4.08 -4.76 -20.26
N LEU A 156 3.90 -3.78 -19.37
CA LEU A 156 2.72 -3.67 -18.51
C LEU A 156 1.46 -3.37 -19.33
N LEU A 157 1.53 -2.35 -20.20
CA LEU A 157 0.40 -1.90 -21.01
C LEU A 157 -0.04 -2.96 -22.04
N GLY A 158 0.90 -3.72 -22.60
CA GLY A 158 0.60 -4.78 -23.59
C GLY A 158 -0.14 -5.99 -23.01
N GLU A 159 -0.12 -6.17 -21.69
CA GLU A 159 -0.83 -7.25 -20.98
C GLU A 159 -1.96 -6.69 -20.11
N TRP A 160 -2.32 -5.42 -20.29
CA TRP A 160 -3.28 -4.75 -19.43
C TRP A 160 -4.69 -5.29 -19.65
N PRO A 161 -5.43 -5.63 -18.58
CA PRO A 161 -6.77 -6.18 -18.73
C PRO A 161 -7.77 -5.09 -19.17
N ALA A 162 -8.66 -5.45 -20.09
CA ALA A 162 -9.61 -4.51 -20.69
C ALA A 162 -10.68 -3.98 -19.71
N ASP A 163 -10.91 -4.68 -18.60
CA ASP A 163 -11.90 -4.34 -17.57
C ASP A 163 -11.32 -3.44 -16.45
N ARG A 164 -10.13 -2.85 -16.65
CA ARG A 164 -9.48 -1.96 -15.68
C ARG A 164 -8.99 -0.69 -16.33
N ARG A 165 -9.39 0.45 -15.77
CA ARG A 165 -8.95 1.78 -16.20
C ARG A 165 -7.64 2.17 -15.52
N ILE A 166 -6.68 2.67 -16.29
CA ILE A 166 -5.51 3.37 -15.74
C ILE A 166 -5.82 4.85 -15.70
N ILE A 167 -5.76 5.44 -14.52
CA ILE A 167 -5.69 6.88 -14.31
C ILE A 167 -4.21 7.25 -14.31
N PHE A 168 -3.78 8.19 -15.14
CA PHE A 168 -2.41 8.71 -15.06
C PHE A 168 -2.42 10.23 -14.93
N CYS A 169 -1.52 10.74 -14.09
CA CYS A 169 -1.41 12.17 -13.85
C CYS A 169 -0.65 12.83 -15.00
N ASP A 170 -1.32 13.73 -15.72
CA ASP A 170 -0.72 14.47 -16.82
C ASP A 170 -0.85 15.98 -16.61
N GLU A 171 0.28 16.67 -16.66
CA GLU A 171 0.35 18.13 -16.56
C GLU A 171 -0.06 18.82 -17.87
N GLY A 172 -0.16 18.07 -18.98
CA GLY A 172 -0.57 18.56 -20.29
C GLY A 172 -2.08 18.71 -20.50
N GLU A 173 -2.91 18.42 -19.49
CA GLU A 173 -4.36 18.58 -19.59
C GLU A 173 -4.78 20.06 -19.59
N GLU A 174 -5.72 20.41 -20.47
CA GLU A 174 -6.25 21.78 -20.57
C GLU A 174 -7.02 22.20 -19.30
N SER A 175 -7.77 21.24 -18.73
CA SER A 175 -8.47 21.42 -17.46
C SER A 175 -7.50 21.35 -16.29
N GLN A 176 -7.81 22.05 -15.21
CA GLN A 176 -7.08 21.97 -13.94
C GLN A 176 -7.84 21.16 -12.87
N ASN A 177 -9.03 20.67 -13.20
CA ASN A 177 -9.90 19.95 -12.27
C ASN A 177 -10.04 18.46 -12.70
N PRO A 178 -9.58 17.50 -11.88
CA PRO A 178 -9.69 16.07 -12.20
C PRO A 178 -11.10 15.50 -12.02
N LEU A 179 -11.99 16.17 -11.27
CA LEU A 179 -13.21 15.55 -10.76
C LEU A 179 -14.18 15.10 -11.86
N ALA A 180 -14.26 15.83 -12.98
CA ALA A 180 -15.12 15.45 -14.09
C ALA A 180 -14.64 14.16 -14.77
N ALA A 181 -13.33 14.04 -15.02
CA ALA A 181 -12.74 12.85 -15.59
C ALA A 181 -12.87 11.64 -14.65
N LEU A 182 -12.68 11.86 -13.33
CA LEU A 182 -12.85 10.82 -12.33
C LEU A 182 -14.30 10.35 -12.21
N ALA A 183 -15.27 11.27 -12.18
CA ALA A 183 -16.69 10.91 -12.10
C ALA A 183 -17.14 10.01 -13.26
N ALA A 184 -16.54 10.14 -14.45
CA ALA A 184 -16.82 9.28 -15.60
C ALA A 184 -16.32 7.84 -15.43
N LEU A 185 -15.48 7.56 -14.43
CA LEU A 185 -14.92 6.25 -14.12
C LEU A 185 -15.58 5.60 -12.88
N GLU A 186 -16.67 6.16 -12.38
CA GLU A 186 -17.34 5.64 -11.19
C GLU A 186 -17.82 4.19 -11.40
N GLY A 187 -17.44 3.30 -10.48
CA GLY A 187 -17.77 1.86 -10.55
C GLY A 187 -16.79 1.02 -11.39
N GLU A 188 -15.83 1.64 -12.07
CA GLU A 188 -14.78 0.93 -12.81
C GLU A 188 -13.72 0.33 -11.86
N ARG A 189 -13.03 -0.70 -12.33
CA ARG A 189 -11.80 -1.16 -11.66
C ARG A 189 -10.66 -0.20 -12.02
N LEU A 190 -9.95 0.30 -11.02
CA LEU A 190 -9.00 1.39 -11.21
C LEU A 190 -7.56 0.97 -10.96
N ALA A 191 -6.65 1.61 -11.67
CA ALA A 191 -5.24 1.69 -11.35
C ALA A 191 -4.80 3.15 -11.43
N LEU A 192 -3.83 3.55 -10.61
CA LEU A 192 -3.19 4.86 -10.70
C LEU A 192 -1.74 4.69 -11.14
N LEU A 193 -1.36 5.36 -12.23
CA LEU A 193 0.00 5.45 -12.74
C LEU A 193 0.64 6.79 -12.41
N VAL A 194 1.74 6.73 -11.64
CA VAL A 194 2.55 7.91 -11.27
C VAL A 194 3.97 7.78 -11.82
N GLY A 195 4.39 8.78 -12.58
CA GLY A 195 5.73 8.87 -13.17
C GLY A 195 6.83 9.31 -12.19
N PRO A 196 8.10 9.28 -12.61
CA PRO A 196 9.24 9.68 -11.81
C PRO A 196 9.38 11.21 -11.71
N GLU A 197 10.41 11.70 -11.02
CA GLU A 197 10.67 13.14 -10.91
C GLU A 197 10.89 13.84 -12.26
N GLY A 198 11.36 13.10 -13.28
CA GLY A 198 11.50 13.59 -14.66
C GLY A 198 10.24 13.49 -15.50
N GLY A 199 9.11 13.06 -14.93
CA GLY A 199 7.86 12.79 -15.64
C GLY A 199 7.97 11.67 -16.68
N PHE A 200 6.92 11.50 -17.47
CA PHE A 200 6.91 10.64 -18.66
C PHE A 200 7.60 11.34 -19.84
N SER A 201 8.26 10.57 -20.71
CA SER A 201 8.73 11.09 -22.00
C SER A 201 7.56 11.44 -22.92
N GLU A 202 7.81 12.20 -23.99
CA GLU A 202 6.76 12.54 -24.95
C GLU A 202 6.18 11.28 -25.60
N GLU A 203 7.03 10.32 -25.98
CA GLU A 203 6.61 9.05 -26.57
C GLU A 203 5.79 8.20 -25.58
N GLU A 204 6.09 8.27 -24.27
CA GLU A 204 5.31 7.59 -23.24
C GLU A 204 3.94 8.24 -23.04
N ARG A 205 3.86 9.58 -23.08
CA ARG A 205 2.58 10.32 -22.98
C ARG A 205 1.69 10.05 -24.18
N GLU A 206 2.25 10.13 -25.39
CA GLU A 206 1.53 9.81 -26.63
C GLU A 206 1.00 8.37 -26.59
N LEU A 207 1.83 7.41 -26.17
CA LEU A 207 1.42 6.02 -26.01
C LEU A 207 0.26 5.91 -25.00
N LEU A 208 0.41 6.48 -23.80
CA LEU A 208 -0.63 6.43 -22.77
C LEU A 208 -1.95 7.03 -23.26
N ARG A 209 -1.91 8.19 -23.92
CA ARG A 209 -3.09 8.87 -24.47
C ARG A 209 -3.74 8.11 -25.62
N SER A 210 -2.99 7.27 -26.34
CA SER A 210 -3.51 6.46 -27.46
C SER A 210 -4.32 5.23 -27.01
N LEU A 211 -4.25 4.87 -25.72
CA LEU A 211 -4.85 3.64 -25.20
C LEU A 211 -6.24 3.92 -24.63
N ASP A 212 -7.25 3.22 -25.14
CA ASP A 212 -8.64 3.45 -24.75
C ASP A 212 -8.90 3.26 -23.25
N PHE A 213 -8.16 2.36 -22.58
CA PHE A 213 -8.27 2.07 -21.15
C PHE A 213 -7.52 3.05 -20.24
N VAL A 214 -6.89 4.08 -20.80
CA VAL A 214 -6.14 5.08 -20.05
C VAL A 214 -6.93 6.40 -19.98
N THR A 215 -6.92 7.03 -18.82
CA THR A 215 -7.58 8.33 -18.58
C THR A 215 -6.55 9.30 -18.00
N PRO A 216 -6.17 10.37 -18.72
CA PRO A 216 -5.35 11.44 -18.15
C PRO A 216 -6.16 12.24 -17.15
N ILE A 217 -5.52 12.67 -16.07
CA ILE A 217 -6.11 13.65 -15.14
C ILE A 217 -5.10 14.76 -14.79
N PRO A 218 -5.57 16.02 -14.65
CA PRO A 218 -4.77 17.09 -14.06
C PRO A 218 -4.77 17.00 -12.52
N LEU A 219 -3.75 17.57 -11.87
CA LEU A 219 -3.71 17.71 -10.40
C LEU A 219 -3.65 19.18 -9.96
N GLY A 220 -4.39 20.03 -10.66
CA GLY A 220 -4.42 21.47 -10.41
C GLY A 220 -3.26 22.23 -11.06
N PRO A 221 -3.23 23.57 -10.89
CA PRO A 221 -2.38 24.48 -11.67
C PRO A 221 -0.91 24.52 -11.22
N ARG A 222 -0.51 23.66 -10.29
CA ARG A 222 0.84 23.66 -9.72
C ARG A 222 1.54 22.38 -10.10
N ILE A 223 2.78 22.50 -10.53
CA ILE A 223 3.66 21.35 -10.72
C ILE A 223 3.93 20.73 -9.35
N LEU A 224 3.45 19.50 -9.18
CA LEU A 224 3.65 18.73 -7.96
C LEU A 224 4.91 17.88 -8.10
N ARG A 225 5.66 17.73 -7.02
CA ARG A 225 6.71 16.69 -6.97
C ARG A 225 6.05 15.31 -7.08
N ALA A 226 6.74 14.34 -7.68
CA ALA A 226 6.18 13.00 -7.96
C ALA A 226 5.55 12.32 -6.73
N ASP A 227 6.20 12.41 -5.56
CA ASP A 227 5.68 11.88 -4.30
C ASP A 227 4.40 12.60 -3.84
N THR A 228 4.33 13.92 -4.02
CA THR A 228 3.17 14.75 -3.70
C THR A 228 2.02 14.49 -4.68
N ALA A 229 2.33 14.32 -5.96
CA ALA A 229 1.38 13.96 -7.01
C ALA A 229 0.73 12.59 -6.71
N ALA A 230 1.53 11.60 -6.29
CA ALA A 230 1.02 10.30 -5.87
C ALA A 230 0.01 10.42 -4.72
N VAL A 231 0.38 11.09 -3.63
CA VAL A 231 -0.50 11.25 -2.46
C VAL A 231 -1.77 12.02 -2.83
N ALA A 232 -1.65 13.08 -3.62
CA ALA A 232 -2.79 13.89 -4.04
C ALA A 232 -3.75 13.09 -4.94
N ALA A 233 -3.22 12.35 -5.92
CA ALA A 233 -4.03 11.51 -6.80
C ALA A 233 -4.73 10.39 -6.02
N LEU A 234 -4.00 9.68 -5.15
CA LEU A 234 -4.58 8.64 -4.28
C LEU A 234 -5.75 9.19 -3.46
N ALA A 235 -5.56 10.31 -2.77
CA ALA A 235 -6.60 10.92 -1.93
C ALA A 235 -7.81 11.40 -2.75
N VAL A 236 -7.57 12.06 -3.89
CA VAL A 236 -8.66 12.56 -4.74
C VAL A 236 -9.43 11.41 -5.37
N ILE A 237 -8.77 10.35 -5.84
CA ILE A 237 -9.44 9.16 -6.39
C ILE A 237 -10.29 8.49 -5.31
N GLN A 238 -9.73 8.23 -4.13
CA GLN A 238 -10.48 7.56 -3.06
C GLN A 238 -11.68 8.38 -2.58
N ALA A 239 -11.49 9.69 -2.34
CA ALA A 239 -12.57 10.59 -1.96
C ALA A 239 -13.63 10.75 -3.05
N SER A 240 -13.23 10.74 -4.32
CA SER A 240 -14.13 11.06 -5.42
C SER A 240 -14.84 9.86 -5.99
N ILE A 241 -14.23 8.68 -6.11
CA ILE A 241 -14.82 7.49 -6.77
C ILE A 241 -14.42 6.16 -6.12
N GLY A 242 -13.64 6.20 -5.02
CA GLY A 242 -13.19 5.03 -4.29
C GLY A 242 -13.95 4.79 -2.99
N ASP A 243 -13.25 4.23 -2.00
CA ASP A 243 -13.86 3.65 -0.80
C ASP A 243 -14.02 4.60 0.39
N TRP A 244 -13.74 5.90 0.21
CA TRP A 244 -13.89 6.92 1.27
C TRP A 244 -15.30 7.52 1.35
N ARG A 245 -16.22 7.06 0.52
CA ARG A 245 -17.60 7.53 0.44
C ARG A 245 -18.52 6.85 1.46
#